data_AF-B3SEZ5-F1
#
_entry.id   AF-B3SEZ5-F1
#
_cell.length_a   1.000
_cell.length_b   1.000
_cell.length_c   1.000
_cell.angle_alpha   90.00
_cell.angle_beta   90.00
_cell.angle_gamma   90.00
#
_symmetry.space_group_name_H-M   'P 1'
#
loop_
_entity.id
_entity.type
_entity.pdbx_description
1 polymer ?
#
loop_
_entity_poly.entity_id
_entity_poly.type
_entity_poly.pdbx_seq_one_letter_code
_entity_poly.pdbx_strand_id
1 'polypeptide(L)'
;MYRVDDPSINHINYAQRCRTWFVNEPLPDVYLNELLRRLCPCSILQAIRDRRFRLNLNTFYARSRFSRRVFSGERIYQRCCYSLAGKSFGSLITNYPFGSSFIFRNTTLQARNNEALTDCCMRSSLCSLYLKKRPINKCVGYKAPRKAWFWGDPHNPKYFTIFGQLWMINASDSLFTYSNGLSASNYSDPNFTPIFGQNIQALFANNTELYNQAVAQCGNNSECLFDAAVVSKDTSQIYQDTSNQLENFPPQISGLTTYNVTYGNMFTTTLNITDLNNGDIVTVEMTNPPINSHFDRQTYTFTWNISTYENISLTFVATDNKGARSELAPQIIMCYCSNNGTCDYAAEMGYC
;
A
#
# COMPACT_ATOMS: atom_id res chain seq x y z
N MET A 1 7.80 -57.10 -24.44
CA MET A 1 9.12 -56.94 -25.09
C MET A 1 9.55 -55.50 -24.85
N TYR A 2 10.53 -55.13 -24.02
CA TYR A 2 11.77 -55.79 -23.59
C TYR A 2 11.87 -56.07 -22.08
N ARG A 3 12.89 -56.88 -21.76
CA ARG A 3 13.13 -57.81 -20.64
C ARG A 3 13.06 -57.30 -19.19
N VAL A 4 12.61 -58.22 -18.34
CA VAL A 4 13.01 -58.39 -16.93
C VAL A 4 14.42 -58.99 -16.92
N ASP A 5 15.38 -58.28 -16.32
CA ASP A 5 16.62 -58.83 -15.77
C ASP A 5 16.90 -58.10 -14.44
N ASP A 6 17.07 -58.88 -13.37
CA ASP A 6 17.68 -58.51 -12.07
C ASP A 6 19.20 -58.29 -12.31
N PRO A 7 19.84 -57.24 -11.74
CA PRO A 7 20.61 -57.49 -10.52
C PRO A 7 20.62 -56.32 -9.54
N SER A 8 20.39 -56.64 -8.27
CA SER A 8 21.04 -56.06 -7.09
C SER A 8 20.21 -55.11 -6.23
N ILE A 9 20.21 -55.46 -4.94
CA ILE A 9 20.10 -54.61 -3.76
C ILE A 9 21.06 -53.38 -3.82
N ASN A 10 21.92 -53.25 -4.84
CA ASN A 10 22.89 -52.18 -5.05
C ASN A 10 22.69 -51.32 -6.32
N HIS A 11 21.72 -51.60 -7.20
CA HIS A 11 21.48 -50.80 -8.41
C HIS A 11 20.37 -49.78 -8.14
N ILE A 12 20.78 -48.61 -7.62
CA ILE A 12 19.88 -47.51 -7.34
C ILE A 12 19.44 -46.86 -8.66
N ASN A 13 18.15 -46.95 -9.00
CA ASN A 13 17.57 -46.21 -10.12
C ASN A 13 17.29 -44.74 -9.72
N TYR A 14 18.29 -43.88 -9.94
CA TYR A 14 18.22 -42.45 -9.62
C TYR A 14 17.12 -41.71 -10.39
N ALA A 15 16.84 -42.10 -11.63
CA ALA A 15 15.77 -41.50 -12.43
C ALA A 15 14.39 -41.77 -11.81
N GLN A 16 14.16 -43.00 -11.32
CA GLN A 16 12.93 -43.34 -10.61
C GLN A 16 12.81 -42.60 -9.27
N ARG A 17 13.89 -42.52 -8.48
CA ARG A 17 13.90 -41.74 -7.24
C ARG A 17 13.55 -40.27 -7.46
N CYS A 18 14.13 -39.65 -8.49
CA CYS A 18 13.82 -38.29 -8.89
C CYS A 18 12.33 -38.10 -9.22
N ARG A 19 11.74 -39.03 -9.99
CA ARG A 19 10.30 -39.00 -10.34
C ARG A 19 9.42 -39.14 -9.11
N THR A 20 9.73 -40.10 -8.23
CA THR A 20 8.99 -40.30 -6.97
C THR A 20 9.06 -39.06 -6.09
N TRP A 21 10.24 -38.45 -5.94
CA TRP A 21 10.40 -37.20 -5.22
C TRP A 21 9.56 -36.07 -5.86
N PHE A 22 9.59 -35.91 -7.18
CA PHE A 22 8.86 -34.85 -7.87
C PHE A 22 7.34 -34.94 -7.65
N VAL A 23 6.76 -36.14 -7.61
CA VAL A 23 5.32 -36.33 -7.37
C VAL A 23 4.96 -36.00 -5.92
N ASN A 24 5.81 -36.38 -4.96
CA ASN A 24 5.52 -36.21 -3.53
C ASN A 24 5.85 -34.79 -3.01
N GLU A 25 6.68 -34.04 -3.71
CA GLU A 25 7.11 -32.71 -3.27
C GLU A 25 6.02 -31.64 -3.51
N PRO A 26 5.77 -30.72 -2.57
CA PRO A 26 4.82 -29.62 -2.76
C PRO A 26 5.16 -28.69 -3.93
N LEU A 27 4.18 -27.90 -4.40
CA LEU A 27 4.41 -26.87 -5.40
C LEU A 27 5.38 -25.78 -4.90
N PRO A 28 6.15 -25.13 -5.80
CA PRO A 28 7.15 -24.13 -5.41
C PRO A 28 6.59 -22.95 -4.62
N ASP A 29 5.37 -22.51 -4.94
CA ASP A 29 4.75 -21.31 -4.38
C ASP A 29 4.56 -21.39 -2.86
N VAL A 30 4.40 -22.62 -2.34
CA VAL A 30 4.37 -22.89 -0.89
C VAL A 30 5.60 -22.33 -0.19
N TYR A 31 6.75 -22.32 -0.87
CA TYR A 31 8.01 -21.82 -0.33
C TYR A 31 8.36 -20.42 -0.84
N LEU A 32 8.10 -20.11 -2.11
CA LEU A 32 8.63 -18.91 -2.75
C LEU A 32 7.87 -17.62 -2.43
N ASN A 33 6.57 -17.71 -2.11
CA ASN A 33 5.76 -16.53 -1.77
C ASN A 33 6.38 -15.75 -0.59
N GLU A 34 6.96 -16.45 0.38
CA GLU A 34 7.63 -15.85 1.54
C GLU A 34 9.01 -15.22 1.22
N LEU A 35 9.58 -15.55 0.06
CA LEU A 35 10.91 -15.14 -0.36
C LEU A 35 10.90 -14.05 -1.45
N LEU A 36 9.73 -13.58 -1.89
CA LEU A 36 9.58 -12.57 -2.95
C LEU A 36 10.40 -11.29 -2.71
N ARG A 37 10.58 -10.88 -1.45
CA ARG A 37 11.37 -9.68 -1.08
C ARG A 37 12.86 -9.94 -0.86
N ARG A 38 13.35 -11.15 -1.15
CA ARG A 38 14.74 -11.59 -0.93
C ARG A 38 15.39 -12.10 -2.20
N LEU A 39 15.29 -11.31 -3.25
CA LEU A 39 16.00 -11.54 -4.50
C LEU A 39 17.51 -11.62 -4.26
N CYS A 40 18.17 -12.54 -4.96
CA CYS A 40 19.60 -12.72 -4.88
C CYS A 40 20.32 -11.52 -5.50
N PRO A 41 21.37 -11.00 -4.84
CA PRO A 41 22.29 -10.05 -5.46
C PRO A 41 22.89 -10.62 -6.75
N CYS A 42 23.12 -9.79 -7.77
CA CYS A 42 23.69 -10.23 -9.04
C CYS A 42 25.17 -10.58 -8.93
N SER A 43 25.89 -9.96 -7.97
CA SER A 43 27.30 -10.22 -7.75
C SER A 43 27.67 -10.42 -6.28
N ILE A 44 28.80 -11.08 -6.05
CA ILE A 44 29.32 -11.33 -4.71
C ILE A 44 29.64 -10.03 -3.96
N LEU A 45 30.12 -9.00 -4.66
CA LEU A 45 30.38 -7.69 -4.06
C LEU A 45 29.08 -7.03 -3.57
N GLN A 46 27.98 -7.20 -4.29
CA GLN A 46 26.67 -6.76 -3.81
C GLN A 46 26.24 -7.58 -2.59
N ALA A 47 26.47 -8.89 -2.59
CA ALA A 47 26.15 -9.77 -1.46
C ALA A 47 26.94 -9.42 -0.19
N ILE A 48 28.20 -9.02 -0.31
CA ILE A 48 29.04 -8.56 0.82
C ILE A 48 28.48 -7.27 1.42
N ARG A 49 28.02 -6.34 0.56
CA ARG A 49 27.48 -5.05 0.99
C ARG A 49 26.05 -5.16 1.52
N ASP A 50 25.32 -6.18 1.11
CA ASP A 50 23.92 -6.38 1.49
C ASP A 50 23.77 -7.10 2.83
N ARG A 51 23.51 -6.34 3.89
CA ARG A 51 23.36 -6.86 5.27
C ARG A 51 22.21 -7.86 5.43
N ARG A 52 21.28 -7.95 4.47
CA ARG A 52 20.19 -8.95 4.47
C ARG A 52 20.73 -10.37 4.27
N PHE A 53 21.94 -10.51 3.73
CA PHE A 53 22.60 -11.80 3.50
C PHE A 53 23.86 -11.94 4.39
N ARG A 54 24.26 -13.19 4.61
CA ARG A 54 25.53 -13.60 5.21
C ARG A 54 26.27 -14.43 4.17
N LEU A 55 27.40 -13.94 3.71
CA LEU A 55 28.27 -14.65 2.78
C LEU A 55 29.20 -15.59 3.54
N ASN A 56 29.31 -16.83 3.07
CA ASN A 56 30.38 -17.74 3.48
C ASN A 56 31.54 -17.60 2.48
N LEU A 57 32.69 -17.12 2.96
CA LEU A 57 33.87 -16.86 2.13
C LEU A 57 34.55 -18.14 1.62
N ASN A 58 34.30 -19.30 2.24
CA ASN A 58 34.91 -20.56 1.81
C ASN A 58 34.13 -21.18 0.64
N THR A 59 32.80 -21.05 0.65
CA THR A 59 31.92 -21.65 -0.37
C THR A 59 31.39 -20.65 -1.40
N PHE A 60 31.59 -19.35 -1.18
CA PHE A 60 31.05 -18.28 -2.01
C PHE A 60 29.53 -18.33 -2.13
N TYR A 61 28.86 -18.86 -1.10
CA TYR A 61 27.41 -18.93 -0.99
C TYR A 61 26.91 -17.91 0.03
N ALA A 62 25.96 -17.08 -0.37
CA ALA A 62 25.25 -16.17 0.50
C ALA A 62 23.94 -16.78 0.96
N ARG A 63 23.70 -16.79 2.27
CA ARG A 63 22.44 -17.18 2.88
C ARG A 63 21.76 -15.94 3.43
N SER A 64 20.45 -15.80 3.27
CA SER A 64 19.73 -14.73 3.94
C SER A 64 19.88 -14.82 5.47
N ARG A 65 19.98 -13.68 6.16
CA ARG A 65 20.35 -13.61 7.59
C ARG A 65 19.30 -14.26 8.50
N PHE A 66 18.03 -14.09 8.16
CA PHE A 66 16.89 -14.60 8.94
C PHE A 66 16.07 -15.59 8.12
N SER A 67 15.67 -16.72 8.68
CA SER A 67 14.72 -17.61 7.99
C SER A 67 13.31 -17.02 7.95
N ARG A 68 12.56 -17.34 6.89
CA ARG A 68 11.11 -17.08 6.79
C ARG A 68 10.34 -18.34 7.13
N ARG A 69 9.17 -18.19 7.76
CA ARG A 69 8.26 -19.28 8.07
C ARG A 69 7.23 -19.37 6.95
N VAL A 70 7.10 -20.53 6.32
CA VAL A 70 6.08 -20.78 5.29
C VAL A 70 4.78 -21.26 5.92
N PHE A 71 3.70 -21.27 5.15
CA PHE A 71 2.37 -21.68 5.63
C PHE A 71 2.37 -23.09 6.24
N SER A 72 3.18 -24.02 5.72
CA SER A 72 3.35 -25.36 6.27
C SER A 72 4.08 -25.40 7.63
N GLY A 73 4.43 -24.25 8.21
CA GLY A 73 5.16 -24.11 9.48
C GLY A 73 6.68 -24.20 9.37
N GLU A 74 7.18 -24.73 8.24
CA GLU A 74 8.61 -24.90 7.97
C GLU A 74 9.34 -23.57 7.84
N ARG A 75 10.66 -23.60 8.08
CA ARG A 75 11.50 -22.41 7.97
C ARG A 75 12.53 -22.56 6.87
N ILE A 76 12.61 -21.56 5.99
CA ILE A 76 13.50 -21.55 4.83
C ILE A 76 14.38 -20.30 4.80
N TYR A 77 15.54 -20.42 4.16
CA TYR A 77 16.43 -19.32 3.85
C TYR A 77 16.58 -19.19 2.34
N GLN A 78 16.70 -17.97 1.83
CA GLN A 78 17.22 -17.78 0.47
C GLN A 78 18.72 -18.11 0.46
N ARG A 79 19.16 -18.95 -0.50
CA ARG A 79 20.58 -19.18 -0.79
C ARG A 79 20.90 -18.65 -2.20
N CYS A 80 22.01 -17.94 -2.31
CA CYS A 80 22.53 -17.35 -3.54
C CYS A 80 23.97 -17.84 -3.71
N CYS A 81 24.28 -18.47 -4.83
CA CYS A 81 25.57 -19.07 -5.11
C CYS A 81 26.30 -18.24 -6.16
N TYR A 82 27.58 -17.93 -5.94
CA TYR A 82 28.39 -17.14 -6.86
C TYR A 82 29.48 -17.99 -7.50
N SER A 83 29.76 -17.74 -8.78
CA SER A 83 30.76 -18.48 -9.55
C SER A 83 32.17 -18.15 -9.08
N LEU A 84 33.02 -19.18 -9.07
CA LEU A 84 34.46 -19.07 -8.82
C LEU A 84 35.29 -19.12 -10.11
N ALA A 85 34.63 -19.27 -11.26
CA ALA A 85 35.32 -19.54 -12.52
C ALA A 85 35.71 -18.25 -13.24
N GLY A 86 37.01 -17.94 -13.29
CA GLY A 86 37.65 -17.01 -14.21
C GLY A 86 36.83 -15.76 -14.57
N LYS A 87 36.43 -15.64 -15.84
CA LYS A 87 35.65 -14.50 -16.38
C LYS A 87 34.26 -14.29 -15.74
N SER A 88 33.71 -15.31 -15.07
CA SER A 88 32.44 -15.26 -14.34
C SER A 88 32.62 -15.13 -12.83
N PHE A 89 33.84 -14.88 -12.35
CA PHE A 89 34.12 -14.82 -10.92
C PHE A 89 33.20 -13.80 -10.22
N GLY A 90 32.50 -14.26 -9.19
CA GLY A 90 31.58 -13.45 -8.41
C GLY A 90 30.22 -13.20 -9.04
N SER A 91 29.88 -13.77 -10.21
CA SER A 91 28.53 -13.67 -10.80
C SER A 91 27.57 -14.68 -10.16
N LEU A 92 26.29 -14.30 -10.01
CA LEU A 92 25.25 -15.22 -9.53
C LEU A 92 25.11 -16.43 -10.47
N ILE A 93 25.15 -17.63 -9.91
CA ILE A 93 24.94 -18.88 -10.66
C ILE A 93 23.44 -19.10 -10.86
N THR A 94 23.04 -19.19 -12.12
CA THR A 94 21.64 -19.32 -12.53
C THR A 94 21.29 -20.67 -13.15
N ASN A 95 22.14 -21.69 -12.96
CA ASN A 95 21.93 -23.06 -13.43
C ASN A 95 22.29 -24.09 -12.35
N TYR A 96 21.63 -25.24 -12.39
CA TYR A 96 21.99 -26.39 -11.56
C TYR A 96 23.23 -27.11 -12.09
N PRO A 97 23.98 -27.86 -11.25
CA PRO A 97 23.67 -28.22 -9.85
C PRO A 97 24.00 -27.13 -8.82
N PHE A 98 24.73 -26.08 -9.20
CA PHE A 98 25.15 -25.01 -8.29
C PHE A 98 24.14 -23.84 -8.20
N GLY A 99 22.87 -24.13 -8.50
CA GLY A 99 21.81 -23.13 -8.64
C GLY A 99 21.43 -22.43 -7.34
N SER A 100 21.11 -21.15 -7.47
CA SER A 100 20.68 -20.27 -6.37
C SER A 100 19.19 -20.46 -6.06
N SER A 101 18.84 -21.38 -5.18
CA SER A 101 17.46 -21.58 -4.70
C SER A 101 17.38 -21.52 -3.17
N PHE A 102 16.19 -21.74 -2.60
CA PHE A 102 16.04 -21.73 -1.15
C PHE A 102 16.61 -23.00 -0.50
N ILE A 103 16.86 -22.92 0.81
CA ILE A 103 17.30 -24.04 1.65
C ILE A 103 16.45 -24.11 2.90
N PHE A 104 16.28 -25.30 3.46
CA PHE A 104 15.54 -25.54 4.69
C PHE A 104 16.41 -25.28 5.91
N ARG A 105 15.78 -24.80 6.98
CA ARG A 105 16.39 -24.74 8.32
C ARG A 105 16.43 -26.12 8.96
N ASN A 106 15.42 -26.94 8.71
CA ASN A 106 15.35 -28.32 9.18
C ASN A 106 16.37 -29.19 8.41
N THR A 107 17.26 -29.84 9.14
CA THR A 107 18.38 -30.61 8.58
C THR A 107 17.91 -31.84 7.80
N THR A 108 16.83 -32.50 8.24
CA THR A 108 16.30 -33.71 7.57
C THR A 108 15.66 -33.35 6.22
N LEU A 109 14.91 -32.25 6.16
CA LEU A 109 14.37 -31.72 4.91
C LEU A 109 15.48 -31.25 3.97
N GLN A 110 16.52 -30.60 4.51
CA GLN A 110 17.66 -30.18 3.70
C GLN A 110 18.44 -31.38 3.14
N ALA A 111 18.61 -32.45 3.92
CA ALA A 111 19.24 -33.69 3.46
C ALA A 111 18.43 -34.33 2.32
N ARG A 112 17.11 -34.48 2.48
CA ARG A 112 16.21 -34.96 1.40
C ARG A 112 16.28 -34.09 0.14
N ASN A 113 16.34 -32.77 0.32
CA ASN A 113 16.49 -31.83 -0.80
C ASN A 113 17.84 -31.98 -1.53
N ASN A 114 18.92 -32.28 -0.81
CA ASN A 114 20.25 -32.52 -1.38
C ASN A 114 20.33 -33.89 -2.09
N GLU A 115 19.69 -34.91 -1.54
CA GLU A 115 19.55 -36.23 -2.18
C GLU A 115 18.78 -36.09 -3.50
N ALA A 116 17.63 -35.41 -3.49
CA ALA A 116 16.86 -35.14 -4.70
C ALA A 116 17.65 -34.33 -5.75
N LEU A 117 18.46 -33.36 -5.33
CA LEU A 117 19.36 -32.65 -6.25
C LEU A 117 20.37 -33.59 -6.89
N THR A 118 20.95 -34.50 -6.11
CA THR A 118 21.93 -35.48 -6.58
C THR A 118 21.29 -36.46 -7.55
N ASP A 119 20.14 -37.01 -7.18
CA ASP A 119 19.38 -37.97 -7.99
C ASP A 119 18.92 -37.35 -9.32
N CYS A 120 18.33 -36.15 -9.28
CA CYS A 120 17.77 -35.49 -10.46
C CYS A 120 18.80 -34.80 -11.36
N CYS A 121 19.81 -34.12 -10.80
CA CYS A 121 20.69 -33.24 -11.56
C CYS A 121 22.13 -33.76 -11.72
N MET A 122 22.60 -34.67 -10.87
CA MET A 122 23.98 -35.19 -10.95
C MET A 122 24.03 -36.65 -11.44
N ARG A 123 23.08 -37.49 -11.04
CA ARG A 123 23.04 -38.93 -11.33
C ARG A 123 22.03 -39.31 -12.42
N SER A 124 21.16 -38.39 -12.80
CA SER A 124 20.25 -38.55 -13.93
C SER A 124 20.19 -37.28 -14.78
N SER A 125 19.61 -37.38 -15.99
CA SER A 125 19.40 -36.25 -16.90
C SER A 125 18.07 -35.51 -16.66
N LEU A 126 17.40 -35.76 -15.53
CA LEU A 126 16.06 -35.25 -15.22
C LEU A 126 16.07 -33.96 -14.39
N CYS A 127 17.12 -33.14 -14.51
CA CYS A 127 17.28 -31.94 -13.68
C CYS A 127 16.11 -30.95 -13.87
N SER A 128 15.48 -30.92 -15.05
CA SER A 128 14.29 -30.10 -15.33
C SER A 128 13.14 -30.34 -14.35
N LEU A 129 12.96 -31.57 -13.83
CA LEU A 129 11.95 -31.86 -12.80
C LEU A 129 12.30 -31.18 -11.47
N TYR A 130 13.57 -31.19 -11.10
CA TYR A 130 14.06 -30.49 -9.92
C TYR A 130 13.86 -28.97 -10.04
N LEU A 131 14.19 -28.37 -11.19
CA LEU A 131 13.97 -26.95 -11.45
C LEU A 131 12.49 -26.55 -11.28
N LYS A 132 11.55 -27.42 -11.68
CA LYS A 132 10.12 -27.16 -11.53
C LYS A 132 9.66 -27.07 -10.08
N LYS A 133 10.32 -27.76 -9.14
CA LYS A 133 9.99 -27.74 -7.69
C LYS A 133 10.86 -26.77 -6.90
N ARG A 134 12.07 -26.50 -7.40
CA ARG A 134 13.07 -25.60 -6.84
C ARG A 134 13.54 -24.65 -7.95
N PRO A 135 12.73 -23.65 -8.32
CA PRO A 135 13.16 -22.70 -9.32
C PRO A 135 14.31 -21.87 -8.77
N ILE A 136 15.15 -21.42 -9.71
CA ILE A 136 16.33 -20.63 -9.41
C ILE A 136 15.90 -19.18 -9.22
N ASN A 137 16.33 -18.59 -8.10
CA ASN A 137 16.18 -17.18 -7.84
C ASN A 137 17.17 -16.40 -8.72
N LYS A 138 16.64 -15.70 -9.72
CA LYS A 138 17.41 -14.79 -10.57
C LYS A 138 17.58 -13.44 -9.87
N CYS A 139 18.59 -12.68 -10.26
CA CYS A 139 18.80 -11.35 -9.68
C CYS A 139 17.95 -10.23 -10.31
N VAL A 140 17.00 -10.59 -11.18
CA VAL A 140 16.08 -9.64 -11.81
C VAL A 140 15.25 -8.95 -10.73
N GLY A 141 15.26 -7.61 -10.70
CA GLY A 141 14.59 -6.82 -9.68
C GLY A 141 15.36 -6.66 -8.37
N TYR A 142 16.58 -7.22 -8.24
CA TYR A 142 17.43 -6.94 -7.09
C TYR A 142 17.75 -5.45 -7.01
N LYS A 143 17.33 -4.83 -5.91
CA LYS A 143 17.71 -3.46 -5.54
C LYS A 143 18.70 -3.54 -4.39
N ALA A 144 19.91 -3.02 -4.63
CA ALA A 144 20.92 -2.90 -3.59
C ALA A 144 20.39 -2.03 -2.45
N PRO A 145 20.63 -2.38 -1.18
CA PRO A 145 20.28 -1.50 -0.08
C PRO A 145 21.00 -0.17 -0.30
N ARG A 146 20.25 0.95 -0.22
CA ARG A 146 20.86 2.27 -0.21
C ARG A 146 21.81 2.30 0.99
N LYS A 147 23.11 2.48 0.74
CA LYS A 147 24.01 2.90 1.80
C LYS A 147 23.49 4.26 2.23
N ALA A 148 22.91 4.35 3.42
CA ALA A 148 22.84 5.64 4.08
C ALA A 148 24.29 6.08 4.23
N TRP A 149 24.72 7.00 3.38
CA TRP A 149 26.07 7.54 3.39
C TRP A 149 26.08 8.67 4.41
N PHE A 150 25.85 8.31 5.67
CA PHE A 150 25.92 9.25 6.77
C PHE A 150 26.96 8.77 7.76
N TRP A 151 27.94 9.63 7.98
CA TRP A 151 28.62 9.71 9.27
C TRP A 151 27.54 9.86 10.33
N GLY A 152 27.29 8.80 11.09
CA GLY A 152 26.19 8.78 12.05
C GLY A 152 25.67 7.37 12.24
N ASP A 153 26.21 6.70 13.24
CA ASP A 153 25.42 5.68 13.92
C ASP A 153 24.15 6.39 14.48
N PRO A 154 22.91 5.99 14.13
CA PRO A 154 21.69 6.79 14.34
C PRO A 154 21.23 6.92 15.80
N HIS A 155 22.07 6.59 16.77
CA HIS A 155 21.68 6.49 18.17
C HIS A 155 21.97 7.76 18.99
N ASN A 156 22.59 8.81 18.42
CA ASN A 156 22.92 10.02 19.18
C ASN A 156 22.03 11.22 18.76
N PRO A 157 21.18 11.74 19.67
CA PRO A 157 20.24 12.83 19.40
C PRO A 157 20.91 14.13 18.93
N LYS A 158 22.19 14.33 19.26
CA LYS A 158 22.99 15.49 18.83
C LYS A 158 23.05 15.64 17.30
N TYR A 159 23.03 14.54 16.55
CA TYR A 159 23.11 14.61 15.08
C TYR A 159 21.81 15.08 14.43
N PHE A 160 20.64 14.79 15.03
CA PHE A 160 19.36 15.32 14.54
C PHE A 160 19.28 16.82 14.74
N THR A 161 19.78 17.33 15.87
CA THR A 161 19.89 18.77 16.14
C THR A 161 20.78 19.46 15.12
N ILE A 162 21.98 18.91 14.86
CA ILE A 162 22.90 19.47 13.86
C ILE A 162 22.29 19.44 12.46
N PHE A 163 21.66 18.33 12.06
CA PHE A 163 21.00 18.24 10.76
C PHE A 163 19.86 19.26 10.64
N GLY A 164 18.97 19.38 11.64
CA GLY A 164 17.90 20.36 11.64
C GLY A 164 18.40 21.80 11.56
N GLN A 165 19.51 22.11 12.25
CA GLN A 165 20.15 23.42 12.18
C GLN A 165 20.71 23.76 10.79
N LEU A 166 21.07 22.76 9.96
CA LEU A 166 21.50 23.02 8.57
C LEU A 166 20.37 23.52 7.66
N TRP A 167 19.10 23.32 8.04
CA TRP A 167 17.93 23.83 7.32
C TRP A 167 17.45 25.19 7.88
N MET A 168 18.14 25.76 8.87
CA MET A 168 17.82 27.08 9.38
C MET A 168 18.16 28.13 8.33
N ILE A 169 17.17 28.92 7.94
CA ILE A 169 17.31 29.98 6.95
C ILE A 169 17.65 31.31 7.62
N ASN A 170 18.34 32.20 6.89
CA ASN A 170 18.54 33.57 7.36
C ASN A 170 17.27 34.41 7.13
N ALA A 171 17.15 35.53 7.85
CA ALA A 171 16.02 36.44 7.69
C ALA A 171 15.86 36.98 6.25
N SER A 172 16.97 37.13 5.52
CA SER A 172 16.99 37.54 4.11
C SER A 172 16.37 36.49 3.16
N ASP A 173 16.41 35.23 3.56
CA ASP A 173 15.97 34.09 2.74
C ASP A 173 14.55 33.64 3.13
N SER A 174 13.95 34.32 4.11
CA SER A 174 12.59 34.03 4.55
C SER A 174 11.57 34.49 3.52
N LEU A 175 10.71 33.56 3.11
CA LEU A 175 9.55 33.82 2.25
C LEU A 175 8.32 34.29 3.06
N PHE A 176 8.42 34.36 4.39
CA PHE A 176 7.32 34.78 5.27
C PHE A 176 7.29 36.30 5.46
N THR A 177 6.07 36.85 5.52
CA THR A 177 5.83 38.26 5.86
C THR A 177 5.61 38.41 7.37
N TYR A 178 6.30 39.35 8.00
CA TYR A 178 6.24 39.58 9.44
C TYR A 178 5.55 40.91 9.77
N SER A 179 4.87 40.95 10.92
CA SER A 179 4.28 42.19 11.46
C SER A 179 5.36 43.21 11.81
N ASN A 180 4.97 44.48 11.91
CA ASN A 180 5.90 45.59 12.11
C ASN A 180 6.76 45.40 13.38
N GLY A 181 8.09 45.41 13.23
CA GLY A 181 9.05 45.18 14.31
C GLY A 181 9.39 43.71 14.60
N LEU A 182 8.81 42.75 13.88
CA LEU A 182 9.15 41.33 13.97
C LEU A 182 9.92 40.87 12.73
N SER A 183 10.79 39.88 12.90
CA SER A 183 11.54 39.27 11.81
C SER A 183 11.74 37.78 12.05
N ALA A 184 12.37 37.08 11.11
CA ALA A 184 12.68 35.65 11.25
C ALA A 184 13.42 35.31 12.56
N SER A 185 14.26 36.21 13.07
CA SER A 185 15.00 35.98 14.32
C SER A 185 14.09 35.85 15.54
N ASN A 186 12.91 36.49 15.54
CA ASN A 186 11.95 36.39 16.63
C ASN A 186 11.24 35.03 16.66
N TYR A 187 11.30 34.28 15.57
CA TYR A 187 10.65 32.98 15.41
C TYR A 187 11.67 31.83 15.26
N SER A 188 12.96 32.11 15.50
CA SER A 188 14.04 31.13 15.49
C SER A 188 14.75 31.14 16.83
N ASP A 189 15.01 29.97 17.41
CA ASP A 189 15.85 29.81 18.59
C ASP A 189 17.12 29.01 18.22
N PRO A 190 18.29 29.66 18.08
CA PRO A 190 19.54 29.00 17.73
C PRO A 190 20.03 27.99 18.78
N ASN A 191 19.63 28.18 20.05
CA ASN A 191 20.02 27.33 21.16
C ASN A 191 19.00 26.22 21.45
N PHE A 192 17.91 26.17 20.68
CA PHE A 192 16.89 25.16 20.83
C PHE A 192 17.48 23.77 20.61
N THR A 193 17.39 22.94 21.65
CA THR A 193 17.81 21.54 21.58
C THR A 193 16.56 20.65 21.68
N PRO A 194 16.14 20.02 20.57
CA PRO A 194 14.99 19.13 20.58
C PRO A 194 15.26 17.90 21.46
N ILE A 195 14.26 17.55 22.27
CA ILE A 195 14.26 16.33 23.07
C ILE A 195 13.68 15.21 22.22
N PHE A 196 14.51 14.24 21.84
CA PHE A 196 14.09 13.06 21.10
C PHE A 196 13.81 11.90 22.06
N GLY A 197 12.99 10.92 21.63
CA GLY A 197 12.34 9.86 22.42
C GLY A 197 13.21 8.96 23.32
N GLN A 198 14.49 9.26 23.48
CA GLN A 198 15.38 8.68 24.48
C GLN A 198 15.16 9.27 25.89
N ASN A 199 14.61 10.49 26.00
CA ASN A 199 14.26 11.11 27.28
C ASN A 199 12.83 11.70 27.24
N ILE A 200 11.84 10.80 27.16
CA ILE A 200 10.42 11.18 27.09
C ILE A 200 9.99 11.98 28.34
N GLN A 201 10.53 11.66 29.51
CA GLN A 201 10.21 12.37 30.75
C GLN A 201 10.60 13.86 30.68
N ALA A 202 11.69 14.21 29.99
CA ALA A 202 12.08 15.60 29.81
C ALA A 202 11.10 16.41 28.93
N LEU A 203 10.29 15.77 28.09
CA LEU A 203 9.25 16.44 27.30
C LEU A 203 8.13 17.03 28.17
N PHE A 204 7.89 16.44 29.35
CA PHE A 204 6.86 16.90 30.28
C PHE A 204 7.30 18.10 31.11
N ALA A 205 8.52 18.64 30.91
CA ALA A 205 9.02 19.84 31.58
C ALA A 205 8.83 19.82 33.12
N ASN A 206 9.03 18.63 33.72
CA ASN A 206 8.81 18.34 35.15
C ASN A 206 7.34 18.36 35.63
N ASN A 207 6.36 18.41 34.74
CA ASN A 207 4.96 18.19 35.08
C ASN A 207 4.70 16.69 35.32
N THR A 208 4.94 16.26 36.56
CA THR A 208 4.82 14.86 37.00
C THR A 208 3.36 14.38 36.99
N GLU A 209 2.40 15.27 37.19
CA GLU A 209 0.98 14.92 37.17
C GLU A 209 0.54 14.50 35.76
N LEU A 210 0.84 15.33 34.75
CA LEU A 210 0.55 15.02 33.36
C LEU A 210 1.30 13.77 32.88
N TYR A 211 2.55 13.60 33.30
CA TYR A 211 3.33 12.40 32.99
C TYR A 211 2.67 11.13 33.56
N ASN A 212 2.23 11.16 34.81
CA ASN A 212 1.57 10.02 35.45
C ASN A 212 0.22 9.69 34.78
N GLN A 213 -0.55 10.70 34.39
CA GLN A 213 -1.79 10.51 33.64
C GLN A 213 -1.52 9.89 32.25
N ALA A 214 -0.49 10.39 31.55
CA ALA A 214 -0.08 9.84 30.26
C ALA A 214 0.38 8.38 30.38
N VAL A 215 1.17 8.04 31.40
CA VAL A 215 1.61 6.67 31.67
C VAL A 215 0.44 5.75 32.03
N ALA A 216 -0.57 6.24 32.76
CA ALA A 216 -1.76 5.46 33.07
C ALA A 216 -2.56 5.02 31.83
N GLN A 217 -2.57 5.85 30.77
CA GLN A 217 -3.29 5.57 29.52
C GLN A 217 -2.41 4.87 28.48
N CYS A 218 -1.18 5.36 28.28
CA CYS A 218 -0.26 4.91 27.24
C CYS A 218 0.64 3.73 27.66
N GLY A 219 0.79 3.49 28.97
CA GLY A 219 1.75 2.53 29.50
C GLY A 219 3.18 2.84 29.04
N ASN A 220 3.82 1.86 28.40
CA ASN A 220 5.21 1.94 27.91
C ASN A 220 5.30 2.33 26.41
N ASN A 221 4.20 2.75 25.78
CA ASN A 221 4.21 3.14 24.36
C ASN A 221 4.84 4.54 24.22
N SER A 222 6.06 4.59 23.66
CA SER A 222 6.85 5.81 23.50
C SER A 222 6.18 6.87 22.62
N GLU A 223 5.51 6.43 21.56
CA GLU A 223 4.82 7.27 20.60
C GLU A 223 3.60 7.94 21.26
N CYS A 224 2.83 7.15 22.01
CA CYS A 224 1.67 7.67 22.76
C CYS A 224 2.09 8.66 23.87
N LEU A 225 3.18 8.38 24.60
CA LEU A 225 3.69 9.31 25.61
C LEU A 225 4.25 10.60 25.00
N PHE A 226 4.84 10.52 23.81
CA PHE A 226 5.30 11.69 23.06
C PHE A 226 4.13 12.57 22.64
N ASP A 227 3.09 11.97 22.06
CA ASP A 227 1.88 12.68 21.65
C ASP A 227 1.20 13.34 22.86
N ALA A 228 1.08 12.66 23.99
CA ALA A 228 0.52 13.22 25.22
C ALA A 228 1.31 14.44 25.74
N ALA A 229 2.65 14.42 25.65
CA ALA A 229 3.48 15.55 26.05
C ALA A 229 3.26 16.77 25.15
N VAL A 230 3.12 16.56 23.84
CA VAL A 230 3.00 17.64 22.83
C VAL A 230 1.58 18.21 22.76
N VAL A 231 0.56 17.35 22.86
CA VAL A 231 -0.87 17.74 22.77
C VAL A 231 -1.31 18.58 23.97
N SER A 232 -0.71 18.37 25.14
CA SER A 232 -1.08 19.08 26.38
C SER A 232 -0.88 20.60 26.36
N LYS A 233 -0.21 21.16 25.34
CA LYS A 233 0.19 22.57 25.36
C LYS A 233 -0.80 23.56 24.75
N ASP A 234 -1.75 23.18 23.88
CA ASP A 234 -2.71 24.17 23.34
C ASP A 234 -3.90 23.63 22.51
N THR A 235 -4.06 22.30 22.34
CA THR A 235 -4.86 21.79 21.21
C THR A 235 -6.20 21.12 21.58
N SER A 236 -6.55 21.00 22.86
CA SER A 236 -7.78 20.30 23.27
C SER A 236 -9.06 20.89 22.68
N GLN A 237 -9.16 22.22 22.58
CA GLN A 237 -10.34 22.89 22.00
C GLN A 237 -10.42 22.67 20.48
N ILE A 238 -9.29 22.84 19.78
CA ILE A 238 -9.20 22.72 18.32
C ILE A 238 -9.50 21.28 17.88
N TYR A 239 -9.04 20.27 18.62
CA TYR A 239 -9.36 18.88 18.31
C TYR A 239 -10.84 18.54 18.50
N GLN A 240 -11.49 19.10 19.53
CA GLN A 240 -12.93 18.92 19.72
C GLN A 240 -13.72 19.59 18.58
N ASP A 241 -13.35 20.81 18.20
CA ASP A 241 -13.99 21.53 17.09
C ASP A 241 -13.77 20.81 15.75
N THR A 242 -12.57 20.27 15.52
CA THR A 242 -12.25 19.50 14.30
C THR A 242 -12.98 18.15 14.29
N SER A 243 -13.11 17.48 15.45
CA SER A 243 -13.87 16.22 15.56
C SER A 243 -15.37 16.46 15.32
N ASN A 244 -15.93 17.52 15.88
CA ASN A 244 -17.33 17.92 15.66
C ASN A 244 -17.60 18.29 14.19
N GLN A 245 -16.61 18.86 13.48
CA GLN A 245 -16.71 19.10 12.03
C GLN A 245 -16.58 17.82 11.21
N LEU A 246 -15.78 16.84 11.65
CA LEU A 246 -15.61 15.54 10.98
C LEU A 246 -16.83 14.62 11.13
N GLU A 247 -17.61 14.79 12.20
CA GLU A 247 -18.83 14.03 12.45
C GLU A 247 -20.07 14.59 11.72
N ASN A 248 -19.93 15.71 10.99
CA ASN A 248 -20.98 16.31 10.18
C ASN A 248 -20.93 15.80 8.73
N PHE A 249 -21.82 14.88 8.38
CA PHE A 249 -21.88 14.29 7.04
C PHE A 249 -22.85 15.07 6.15
N PRO A 250 -22.55 15.22 4.84
CA PRO A 250 -23.48 15.87 3.93
C PRO A 250 -24.77 15.04 3.76
N PRO A 251 -25.92 15.70 3.53
CA PRO A 251 -27.18 15.00 3.32
C PRO A 251 -27.11 14.13 2.07
N GLN A 252 -27.84 13.03 2.01
CA GLN A 252 -27.84 12.14 0.86
C GLN A 252 -29.07 12.39 -0.03
N ILE A 253 -28.82 12.74 -1.30
CA ILE A 253 -29.87 12.85 -2.32
C ILE A 253 -29.92 11.55 -3.11
N SER A 254 -31.09 10.91 -3.16
CA SER A 254 -31.34 9.71 -3.95
C SER A 254 -32.49 9.94 -4.92
N GLY A 255 -32.30 9.55 -6.18
CA GLY A 255 -33.26 9.80 -7.25
C GLY A 255 -32.77 9.20 -8.57
N LEU A 256 -33.52 9.45 -9.65
CA LEU A 256 -33.09 9.03 -11.00
C LEU A 256 -31.82 9.81 -11.41
N THR A 257 -30.83 9.09 -11.91
CA THR A 257 -29.55 9.67 -12.39
C THR A 257 -29.57 9.97 -13.90
N THR A 258 -30.59 9.50 -14.61
CA THR A 258 -30.75 9.68 -16.05
C THR A 258 -32.20 10.02 -16.34
N TYR A 259 -32.45 11.15 -17.01
CA TYR A 259 -33.79 11.63 -17.35
C TYR A 259 -34.05 11.43 -18.83
N ASN A 260 -34.86 10.42 -19.13
CA ASN A 260 -35.34 10.15 -20.48
C ASN A 260 -36.57 11.02 -20.74
N VAL A 261 -36.39 12.09 -21.51
CA VAL A 261 -37.42 13.10 -21.74
C VAL A 261 -37.77 13.21 -23.22
N THR A 262 -39.05 13.43 -23.51
CA THR A 262 -39.56 13.59 -24.87
C THR A 262 -40.04 15.02 -25.09
N TYR A 263 -39.68 15.61 -26.22
CA TYR A 263 -40.12 16.96 -26.56
C TYR A 263 -41.66 17.06 -26.59
N GLY A 264 -42.23 18.07 -25.93
CA GLY A 264 -43.66 18.31 -25.87
C GLY A 264 -44.43 17.52 -24.80
N ASN A 265 -43.78 16.58 -24.11
CA ASN A 265 -44.36 15.85 -22.98
C ASN A 265 -43.96 16.49 -21.64
N MET A 266 -44.73 16.20 -20.59
CA MET A 266 -44.41 16.59 -19.22
C MET A 266 -43.64 15.45 -18.53
N PHE A 267 -42.48 15.77 -17.97
CA PHE A 267 -41.68 14.86 -17.16
C PHE A 267 -41.82 15.19 -15.67
N THR A 268 -42.00 14.16 -14.85
CA THR A 268 -42.12 14.30 -13.40
C THR A 268 -41.28 13.26 -12.68
N THR A 269 -40.51 13.67 -11.68
CA THR A 269 -39.73 12.76 -10.83
C THR A 269 -39.69 13.27 -9.39
N THR A 270 -39.52 12.35 -8.44
CA THR A 270 -39.46 12.65 -7.00
C THR A 270 -38.07 12.30 -6.48
N LEU A 271 -37.48 13.20 -5.70
CA LEU A 271 -36.20 13.00 -5.03
C LEU A 271 -36.46 12.55 -3.59
N ASN A 272 -35.62 11.64 -3.09
CA ASN A 272 -35.60 11.24 -1.70
C ASN A 272 -34.33 11.75 -1.04
N ILE A 273 -34.49 12.64 -0.06
CA ILE A 273 -33.40 13.26 0.67
C ILE A 273 -33.41 12.72 2.10
N THR A 274 -32.28 12.15 2.52
CA THR A 274 -32.10 11.60 3.86
C THR A 274 -30.81 12.12 4.44
N ASP A 275 -30.82 12.50 5.72
CA ASP A 275 -29.61 12.85 6.46
C ASP A 275 -29.23 11.70 7.40
N LEU A 276 -27.93 11.37 7.47
CA LEU A 276 -27.43 10.39 8.43
C LEU A 276 -27.30 11.01 9.83
N ASN A 277 -27.18 12.34 9.91
CA ASN A 277 -27.13 13.06 11.17
C ASN A 277 -28.55 13.32 11.69
N ASN A 278 -28.89 12.64 12.79
CA ASN A 278 -30.25 12.62 13.32
C ASN A 278 -30.64 13.98 13.93
N GLY A 279 -31.57 14.70 13.29
CA GLY A 279 -32.09 15.99 13.77
C GLY A 279 -31.59 17.24 13.03
N ASP A 280 -30.75 17.09 12.01
CA ASP A 280 -30.31 18.21 11.17
C ASP A 280 -31.40 18.60 10.15
N ILE A 281 -31.50 19.91 9.87
CA ILE A 281 -32.49 20.46 8.93
C ILE A 281 -31.79 20.61 7.58
N VAL A 282 -32.33 19.92 6.57
CA VAL A 282 -31.81 19.96 5.21
C VAL A 282 -32.60 20.94 4.35
N THR A 283 -31.89 21.79 3.62
CA THR A 283 -32.45 22.71 2.62
C THR A 283 -32.06 22.24 1.23
N VAL A 284 -33.00 22.25 0.28
CA VAL A 284 -32.74 21.78 -1.09
C VAL A 284 -33.07 22.88 -2.08
N GLU A 285 -32.10 23.13 -2.97
CA GLU A 285 -32.19 24.13 -4.01
C GLU A 285 -31.82 23.52 -5.37
N MET A 286 -32.39 24.08 -6.43
CA MET A 286 -32.09 23.68 -7.81
C MET A 286 -31.29 24.79 -8.47
N THR A 287 -30.13 24.42 -9.02
CA THR A 287 -29.26 25.30 -9.79
C THR A 287 -29.47 25.04 -11.28
N ASN A 288 -29.48 26.12 -12.07
CA ASN A 288 -29.78 26.11 -13.51
C ASN A 288 -31.13 25.45 -13.87
N PRO A 289 -32.27 25.99 -13.36
CA PRO A 289 -33.59 25.46 -13.69
C PRO A 289 -33.89 25.55 -15.20
N PRO A 290 -34.30 24.45 -15.85
CA PRO A 290 -34.80 24.49 -17.23
C PRO A 290 -36.03 25.40 -17.37
N ILE A 291 -36.22 26.00 -18.54
CA ILE A 291 -37.42 26.80 -18.84
C ILE A 291 -38.67 25.90 -18.72
N ASN A 292 -39.73 26.44 -18.10
CA ASN A 292 -40.98 25.72 -17.79
C ASN A 292 -40.80 24.51 -16.84
N SER A 293 -39.83 24.58 -15.93
CA SER A 293 -39.68 23.62 -14.83
C SER A 293 -40.16 24.18 -13.49
N HIS A 294 -40.60 23.31 -12.61
CA HIS A 294 -41.03 23.62 -11.26
C HIS A 294 -40.58 22.53 -10.29
N PHE A 295 -40.00 22.92 -9.16
CA PHE A 295 -39.58 22.02 -8.10
C PHE A 295 -40.35 22.34 -6.81
N ASP A 296 -41.20 21.41 -6.38
CA ASP A 296 -41.94 21.51 -5.14
C ASP A 296 -41.07 21.03 -3.96
N ARG A 297 -40.78 21.93 -3.03
CA ARG A 297 -39.92 21.69 -1.87
C ARG A 297 -40.62 20.91 -0.75
N GLN A 298 -41.95 20.80 -0.76
CA GLN A 298 -42.68 20.05 0.27
C GLN A 298 -42.73 18.56 -0.05
N THR A 299 -42.88 18.23 -1.33
CA THR A 299 -42.98 16.84 -1.81
C THR A 299 -41.69 16.35 -2.49
N TYR A 300 -40.69 17.22 -2.63
CA TYR A 300 -39.45 16.99 -3.37
C TYR A 300 -39.69 16.49 -4.80
N THR A 301 -40.75 17.02 -5.43
CA THR A 301 -41.18 16.65 -6.78
C THR A 301 -40.68 17.67 -7.79
N PHE A 302 -39.92 17.21 -8.77
CA PHE A 302 -39.53 17.98 -9.94
C PHE A 302 -40.47 17.70 -11.10
N THR A 303 -41.00 18.76 -11.70
CA THR A 303 -41.87 18.73 -12.88
C THR A 303 -41.28 19.61 -13.96
N TRP A 304 -41.26 19.13 -15.20
CA TRP A 304 -40.72 19.87 -16.32
C TRP A 304 -41.53 19.65 -17.58
N ASN A 305 -41.97 20.75 -18.20
CA ASN A 305 -42.58 20.73 -19.52
C ASN A 305 -41.53 21.02 -20.60
N ILE A 306 -41.16 19.99 -21.35
CA ILE A 306 -40.04 20.05 -22.30
C ILE A 306 -40.46 20.85 -23.53
N SER A 307 -39.91 22.05 -23.65
CA SER A 307 -40.26 23.04 -24.67
C SER A 307 -39.06 23.57 -25.46
N THR A 308 -37.84 23.11 -25.14
CA THR A 308 -36.59 23.54 -25.77
C THR A 308 -35.82 22.32 -26.27
N TYR A 309 -34.96 22.54 -27.27
CA TYR A 309 -34.15 21.50 -27.92
C TYR A 309 -32.64 21.71 -27.69
N GLU A 310 -32.27 22.39 -26.60
CA GLU A 310 -30.89 22.68 -26.24
C GLU A 310 -30.36 21.71 -25.16
N ASN A 311 -29.05 21.49 -25.15
CA ASN A 311 -28.39 20.72 -24.10
C ASN A 311 -28.40 21.53 -22.80
N ILE A 312 -29.23 21.10 -21.84
CA ILE A 312 -29.38 21.73 -20.54
C ILE A 312 -28.73 20.86 -19.47
N SER A 313 -28.07 21.48 -18.50
CA SER A 313 -27.62 20.83 -17.27
C SER A 313 -28.35 21.46 -16.09
N LEU A 314 -28.96 20.61 -15.26
CA LEU A 314 -29.60 21.00 -14.00
C LEU A 314 -28.90 20.26 -12.86
N THR A 315 -28.87 20.85 -11.68
CA THR A 315 -28.25 20.21 -10.50
C THR A 315 -29.05 20.53 -9.24
N PHE A 316 -29.40 19.49 -8.49
CA PHE A 316 -30.03 19.62 -7.19
C PHE A 316 -28.94 19.65 -6.11
N VAL A 317 -29.00 20.65 -5.24
CA VAL A 317 -28.04 20.84 -4.15
C VAL A 317 -28.80 20.75 -2.84
N ALA A 318 -28.40 19.82 -1.97
CA ALA A 318 -28.91 19.71 -0.61
C ALA A 318 -27.84 20.19 0.36
N THR A 319 -28.20 21.10 1.26
CA THR A 319 -27.31 21.70 2.24
C THR A 319 -27.91 21.55 3.63
N ASP A 320 -27.12 21.03 4.57
CA ASP A 320 -27.51 20.97 5.98
C ASP A 320 -27.38 22.35 6.66
N ASN A 321 -27.83 22.44 7.91
CA ASN A 321 -27.73 23.64 8.74
C ASN A 321 -26.30 23.94 9.26
N LYS A 322 -25.33 23.05 9.01
CA LYS A 322 -23.93 23.14 9.46
C LYS A 322 -22.94 23.40 8.30
N GLY A 323 -23.43 23.53 7.08
CA GLY A 323 -22.69 23.88 5.88
C GLY A 323 -22.16 22.72 5.03
N ALA A 324 -22.48 21.45 5.35
CA ALA A 324 -22.17 20.32 4.48
C ALA A 324 -23.18 20.22 3.33
N ARG A 325 -22.69 19.93 2.12
CA ARG A 325 -23.47 19.95 0.88
C ARG A 325 -23.30 18.69 0.06
N SER A 326 -24.36 18.27 -0.61
CA SER A 326 -24.36 17.22 -1.62
C SER A 326 -25.08 17.68 -2.88
N GLU A 327 -24.67 17.10 -4.01
CA GLU A 327 -25.16 17.51 -5.33
C GLU A 327 -25.58 16.28 -6.14
N LEU A 328 -26.74 16.37 -6.81
CA LEU A 328 -27.23 15.39 -7.77
C LEU A 328 -27.44 16.08 -9.12
N ALA A 329 -26.59 15.73 -10.08
CA ALA A 329 -26.67 16.19 -11.47
C ALA A 329 -27.08 15.02 -12.38
N PRO A 330 -28.36 14.94 -12.79
CA PRO A 330 -28.83 13.87 -13.68
C PRO A 330 -28.38 14.12 -15.12
N GLN A 331 -28.10 13.03 -15.84
CA GLN A 331 -27.86 13.08 -17.28
C GLN A 331 -29.20 13.15 -18.03
N ILE A 332 -29.40 14.20 -18.81
CA ILE A 332 -30.63 14.38 -19.58
C ILE A 332 -30.45 13.75 -20.97
N ILE A 333 -31.27 12.75 -21.28
CA ILE A 333 -31.35 12.12 -22.59
C ILE A 333 -32.68 12.53 -23.21
N MET A 334 -32.61 13.49 -24.14
CA MET A 334 -33.79 14.03 -24.81
C MET A 334 -34.01 13.34 -26.16
N CYS A 335 -35.26 13.01 -26.45
CA CYS A 335 -35.69 12.43 -27.72
C CYS A 335 -36.72 13.33 -28.42
N TYR A 336 -36.55 13.50 -29.73
CA TYR A 336 -37.42 14.32 -30.58
C TYR A 336 -37.94 13.50 -31.76
N CYS A 337 -39.22 13.08 -31.71
CA CYS A 337 -39.85 12.34 -32.80
C CYS A 337 -40.83 13.22 -33.57
N SER A 338 -40.49 13.58 -34.81
CA SER A 338 -41.45 14.13 -35.76
C SER A 338 -42.10 12.99 -36.56
N ASN A 339 -43.43 13.01 -36.70
CA ASN A 339 -44.27 12.00 -37.40
C ASN A 339 -44.64 10.72 -36.60
N ASN A 340 -45.00 10.85 -35.31
CA ASN A 340 -45.60 9.75 -34.53
C ASN A 340 -44.67 8.53 -34.30
N GLY A 341 -43.35 8.74 -34.34
CA GLY A 341 -42.35 7.74 -33.97
C GLY A 341 -42.28 7.52 -32.45
N THR A 342 -41.83 6.33 -32.04
CA THR A 342 -41.70 5.94 -30.63
C THR A 342 -40.23 6.02 -30.21
N CYS A 343 -39.92 6.75 -29.14
CA CYS A 343 -38.54 6.89 -28.66
C CYS A 343 -37.97 5.58 -28.16
N ASP A 344 -36.81 5.19 -28.71
CA ASP A 344 -35.97 4.13 -28.17
C ASP A 344 -34.81 4.73 -27.38
N TYR A 345 -34.77 4.42 -26.09
CA TYR A 345 -33.75 4.88 -25.14
C TYR A 345 -32.66 3.83 -24.89
N ALA A 346 -32.59 2.75 -25.69
CA ALA A 346 -31.60 1.68 -25.56
C ALA A 346 -30.20 2.05 -26.11
N ALA A 347 -30.05 3.18 -26.82
CA ALA A 347 -28.78 3.71 -27.31
C ALA A 347 -28.34 4.95 -26.51
N GLU A 348 -27.03 5.23 -26.45
CA GLU A 348 -26.44 6.36 -25.68
C GLU A 348 -26.94 7.76 -26.09
N MET A 349 -27.74 7.86 -27.16
CA MET A 349 -28.60 9.01 -27.47
C MET A 349 -29.98 8.46 -27.85
N GLY A 350 -31.06 9.09 -27.37
CA GLY A 350 -32.42 8.66 -27.73
C GLY A 350 -32.69 8.92 -29.21
N TYR A 351 -33.13 7.88 -29.93
CA TYR A 351 -33.49 7.99 -31.34
C TYR A 351 -34.97 7.69 -31.54
N CYS A 352 -35.48 8.22 -32.65
CA CYS A 352 -36.71 7.81 -33.31
C CYS A 352 -36.27 7.09 -34.60
#